data_AF-A0A2D0I6U0-F1
#
_entry.id   AF-A0A2D0I6U0-F1
#
_cell.length_a   1.000
_cell.length_b   1.000
_cell.length_c   1.000
_cell.angle_alpha   90.00
_cell.angle_beta   90.00
_cell.angle_gamma   90.00
#
_symmetry.space_group_name_H-M   'P 1'
#
loop_
_entity.id
_entity.type
_entity.pdbx_description
1 polymer ?
#
loop_
_entity_poly.entity_id
_entity_poly.type
_entity_poly.pdbx_seq_one_letter_code
_entity_poly.pdbx_strand_id
1 'polypeptide(L)'
;MLKELLYTGVGGALLLKERVEEELKKLEEKGKLNSTDTKSFLESLKSKGEDEEKRLKEEIKSAIREVIEELGIATKQDIEELKR
;
A
#
# COMPACT_ATOMS: atom_id res chain seq x y z
N MET A 1 14.19 -3.10 10.65
CA MET A 1 13.59 -3.88 9.53
C MET A 1 12.14 -3.49 9.24
N LEU A 2 11.13 -3.91 10.02
CA LEU A 2 9.72 -3.64 9.67
C LEU A 2 9.39 -2.13 9.57
N LYS A 3 9.89 -1.34 10.52
CA LYS A 3 9.75 0.13 10.53
C LYS A 3 10.39 0.79 9.30
N GLU A 4 11.57 0.31 8.90
CA GLU A 4 12.29 0.83 7.74
C GLU A 4 11.58 0.46 6.44
N LEU A 5 11.04 -0.76 6.35
CA LEU A 5 10.23 -1.20 5.21
C LEU A 5 8.97 -0.33 5.06
N LEU A 6 8.27 -0.04 6.16
CA LEU A 6 7.11 0.84 6.16
C LEU A 6 7.48 2.27 5.72
N TYR A 7 8.53 2.86 6.27
CA TYR A 7 8.97 4.20 5.87
C TYR A 7 9.44 4.25 4.41
N THR A 8 10.17 3.24 3.96
CA THR A 8 10.64 3.15 2.58
C THR A 8 9.47 2.95 1.63
N GLY A 9 8.48 2.14 1.99
CA GLY A 9 7.27 1.94 1.20
C GLY A 9 6.46 3.22 1.05
N VAL A 10 6.18 3.91 2.17
CA VAL A 10 5.44 5.18 2.15
C VAL A 10 6.21 6.27 1.42
N GLY A 11 7.50 6.45 1.73
CA GLY A 11 8.35 7.46 1.09
C GLY A 11 8.54 7.20 -0.41
N GLY A 12 8.79 5.94 -0.79
CA GLY A 12 8.91 5.53 -2.19
C GLY A 12 7.63 5.74 -2.98
N ALA A 13 6.47 5.41 -2.40
CA ALA A 13 5.17 5.67 -3.03
C ALA A 13 4.90 7.17 -3.22
N LEU A 14 5.29 8.00 -2.24
CA LEU A 14 5.14 9.46 -2.34
C LEU A 14 5.97 10.03 -3.51
N LEU A 15 7.24 9.65 -3.60
CA LEU A 15 8.14 10.06 -4.68
C LEU A 15 7.64 9.60 -6.07
N LEU A 16 7.10 8.37 -6.13
CA LEU A 16 6.49 7.84 -7.35
C LEU A 16 5.29 8.69 -7.78
N LYS A 17 4.41 9.05 -6.85
CA LYS A 17 3.26 9.90 -7.10
C LYS A 17 3.68 11.26 -7.65
N GLU A 18 4.62 11.93 -6.99
CA GLU A 18 5.15 13.23 -7.42
C GLU A 18 5.70 13.17 -8.85
N ARG A 19 6.48 12.13 -9.16
CA ARG A 19 7.09 11.96 -10.49
C ARG A 19 6.06 11.69 -11.58
N VAL A 20 5.01 10.93 -11.28
CA VAL A 20 3.90 10.69 -12.21
C VAL A 20 3.13 11.98 -12.47
N GLU A 21 2.79 12.73 -11.42
CA GLU A 21 2.10 14.03 -11.55
C GLU A 21 2.92 15.03 -12.38
N GLU A 22 4.23 15.10 -12.16
CA GLU A 22 5.13 15.95 -12.96
C GLU A 22 5.15 15.57 -14.45
N GLU A 23 5.27 14.27 -14.78
CA GLU A 23 5.32 13.83 -16.17
C GLU A 23 3.97 14.06 -16.88
N LEU A 24 2.85 13.83 -16.20
CA LEU A 24 1.53 14.12 -16.76
C LEU A 24 1.36 15.61 -17.04
N LYS A 25 1.79 16.47 -16.10
CA LYS A 25 1.77 17.92 -16.29
C LYS A 25 2.63 18.36 -17.48
N LYS A 26 3.83 17.79 -17.65
CA LYS A 26 4.68 18.07 -18.82
C LYS A 26 4.01 17.66 -20.14
N LEU A 27 3.23 16.57 -20.14
CA LEU A 27 2.51 16.12 -21.33
C LEU A 27 1.30 17.02 -21.64
N GLU A 28 0.62 17.51 -20.61
CA GLU A 28 -0.45 18.50 -20.71
C GLU A 28 0.06 19.84 -21.25
N GLU A 29 1.17 20.37 -20.70
CA GLU A 29 1.82 21.60 -21.17
C GLU A 29 2.29 21.50 -22.63
N LYS A 30 2.70 20.30 -23.07
CA LYS A 30 3.08 20.02 -24.46
C LYS A 30 1.87 19.81 -25.38
N GLY A 31 0.65 19.91 -24.87
CA GLY A 31 -0.59 19.70 -25.62
C GLY A 31 -0.80 18.25 -26.08
N LYS A 32 -0.05 17.29 -25.53
CA LYS A 32 -0.15 15.86 -25.88
C LYS A 32 -1.24 15.13 -25.12
N LEU A 33 -1.71 15.71 -24.02
CA LEU A 33 -2.78 15.24 -23.16
C LEU A 33 -3.67 16.41 -22.80
N ASN A 34 -4.97 16.18 -22.69
CA ASN A 34 -5.89 17.17 -22.12
C ASN A 34 -6.02 16.96 -20.59
N SER A 35 -6.58 17.95 -19.90
CA SER A 35 -6.76 17.90 -18.45
C SER A 35 -7.69 16.77 -17.99
N THR A 36 -8.63 16.36 -18.83
CA THR A 36 -9.60 15.29 -18.52
C THR A 36 -8.92 13.93 -18.48
N ASP A 37 -8.08 13.64 -19.48
CA ASP A 37 -7.32 12.39 -19.58
C ASP A 37 -6.33 12.27 -18.44
N THR A 38 -5.68 13.38 -18.06
CA THR A 38 -4.75 13.45 -16.92
C THR A 38 -5.46 13.11 -15.60
N LYS A 39 -6.64 13.70 -15.36
CA LYS A 39 -7.44 13.41 -14.18
C LYS A 39 -7.91 11.96 -14.15
N SER A 40 -8.40 11.44 -15.26
CA SER A 40 -8.84 10.04 -15.37
C SER A 40 -7.69 9.06 -15.11
N PHE A 41 -6.48 9.36 -15.59
CA PHE A 41 -5.30 8.54 -15.33
C PHE A 41 -4.91 8.54 -13.85
N LEU A 42 -4.89 9.70 -13.19
CA LEU A 42 -4.61 9.79 -11.76
C LEU A 42 -5.67 9.07 -10.92
N GLU A 43 -6.95 9.20 -11.29
CA GLU A 43 -8.06 8.56 -10.60
C GLU A 43 -8.03 7.04 -10.73
N SER A 44 -7.72 6.53 -11.93
CA SER A 44 -7.53 5.10 -12.15
C SER A 44 -6.29 4.53 -11.45
N LEU A 45 -5.20 5.30 -11.37
CA LEU A 45 -4.03 4.95 -10.55
C LEU A 45 -4.39 4.86 -9.07
N LYS A 46 -5.13 5.85 -8.57
CA LYS A 46 -5.58 5.88 -7.16
C LYS A 46 -6.47 4.67 -6.84
N SER A 47 -7.47 4.40 -7.67
CA SER A 47 -8.38 3.27 -7.48
C SER A 47 -7.64 1.93 -7.47
N LYS A 48 -6.71 1.72 -8.41
CA LYS A 48 -5.85 0.52 -8.41
C LYS A 48 -4.98 0.43 -7.16
N GLY A 49 -4.45 1.56 -6.70
CA GLY A 49 -3.66 1.63 -5.47
C GLY A 49 -4.47 1.23 -4.23
N GLU A 50 -5.72 1.69 -4.11
CA GLU A 50 -6.62 1.34 -2.99
C GLU A 50 -6.96 -0.16 -2.96
N ASP A 51 -7.12 -0.79 -4.12
CA ASP A 51 -7.37 -2.24 -4.18
C ASP A 51 -6.12 -3.06 -3.84
N GLU A 52 -4.95 -2.62 -4.29
CA GLU A 52 -3.68 -3.28 -3.97
C GLU A 52 -3.30 -3.10 -2.49
N GLU A 53 -3.61 -1.94 -1.90
CA GLU A 53 -3.43 -1.69 -0.45
C GLU A 53 -4.19 -2.72 0.39
N LYS A 54 -5.44 -3.03 0.02
CA LYS A 54 -6.25 -4.04 0.73
C LYS A 54 -5.62 -5.43 0.66
N ARG A 55 -5.13 -5.82 -0.52
CA ARG A 55 -4.46 -7.11 -0.72
C ARG A 55 -3.18 -7.20 0.09
N LEU A 56 -2.33 -6.19 0.00
CA LEU A 56 -1.08 -6.09 0.75
C LEU A 56 -1.34 -6.17 2.26
N LYS A 57 -2.39 -5.52 2.76
CA LYS A 57 -2.77 -5.58 4.17
C LYS A 57 -3.12 -7.00 4.62
N GLU A 58 -3.87 -7.75 3.82
CA GLU A 58 -4.20 -9.15 4.14
C GLU A 58 -2.96 -10.05 4.08
N GLU A 59 -2.07 -9.85 3.11
CA GLU A 59 -0.80 -10.59 3.03
C GLU A 59 0.09 -10.34 4.25
N ILE A 60 0.25 -9.07 4.64
CA ILE A 60 1.01 -8.69 5.85
C ILE A 60 0.40 -9.34 7.10
N LYS A 61 -0.94 -9.35 7.20
CA LYS A 61 -1.64 -9.96 8.33
C LYS A 61 -1.45 -11.48 8.36
N SER A 62 -1.46 -12.16 7.21
CA SER A 62 -1.17 -13.59 7.11
C SER A 62 0.27 -13.87 7.54
N ALA A 63 1.24 -13.14 7.00
CA ALA A 63 2.65 -13.31 7.33
C ALA A 63 2.91 -13.11 8.84
N ILE A 64 2.26 -12.13 9.47
CA ILE A 64 2.37 -11.93 10.92
C ILE A 64 1.78 -13.11 11.70
N ARG A 65 0.64 -13.66 11.26
CA ARG A 65 0.02 -14.84 11.91
C ARG A 65 0.90 -16.07 11.82
N GLU A 66 1.46 -16.35 10.64
CA GLU A 66 2.39 -17.45 10.42
C GLU A 66 3.60 -17.34 11.36
N VAL A 67 4.20 -16.14 11.48
CA VAL A 67 5.32 -15.91 12.40
C VAL A 67 4.91 -16.13 13.86
N ILE A 68 3.71 -15.70 14.27
CA ILE A 68 3.21 -15.92 15.64
C ILE A 68 3.06 -17.42 15.94
N GLU A 69 2.52 -18.18 14.98
CA GLU A 69 2.34 -19.63 15.09
C GLU A 69 3.69 -20.37 15.12
N GLU A 70 4.62 -20.03 14.22
CA GLU A 70 5.96 -20.64 14.16
C GLU A 70 6.77 -20.40 15.44
N LEU A 71 6.62 -19.24 16.06
CA LEU A 71 7.30 -18.90 17.32
C LEU A 71 6.58 -19.46 18.55
N GLY A 72 5.43 -20.13 18.38
CA GLY A 72 4.64 -20.68 19.49
C GLY A 72 4.09 -19.62 20.43
N ILE A 73 3.83 -18.41 19.93
CA ILE A 73 3.32 -17.29 20.73
C ILE A 73 1.82 -17.52 20.96
N ALA A 74 1.42 -17.67 22.23
CA ALA A 74 0.03 -17.82 22.59
C ALA A 74 -0.79 -16.58 22.21
N THR A 75 -1.89 -16.80 21.49
CA THR A 75 -2.84 -15.75 21.12
C THR A 75 -3.74 -15.39 22.30
N LYS A 76 -4.47 -14.27 22.15
CA LYS A 76 -5.46 -13.87 23.15
C LYS A 76 -6.56 -14.93 23.32
N GLN A 77 -6.95 -15.61 22.25
CA GLN A 77 -7.95 -16.68 22.29
C GLN A 77 -7.45 -17.87 23.12
N ASP A 78 -6.19 -18.28 22.90
CA ASP A 78 -5.57 -19.38 23.66
C ASP A 78 -5.53 -19.08 25.17
N ILE A 79 -5.24 -17.83 25.54
CA ILE A 79 -5.24 -17.38 26.94
C ILE A 79 -6.65 -17.37 27.53
N GLU A 80 -7.67 -17.01 26.75
CA GLU A 80 -9.06 -17.02 27.21
C GLU A 80 -9.60 -18.44 27.39
N GLU A 81 -9.20 -19.39 26.55
CA GLU A 81 -9.54 -20.81 26.71
C GLU A 81 -8.93 -21.40 27.99
N LEU A 82 -7.69 -21.05 28.33
CA LEU A 82 -7.02 -21.50 29.57
C LEU A 82 -7.63 -20.94 30.86
N LYS A 83 -8.45 -19.88 30.77
CA LYS A 83 -9.13 -19.26 31.94
C LYS A 83 -10.49 -19.87 32.26
N ARG A 84 -11.03 -20.72 31.38
CA ARG A 84 -12.24 -21.51 31.63
C ARG A 84 -11.92 -22.77 32.42
#